data_AF-A0A0K1EI89-F1
#
_entry.id   AF-A0A0K1EI89-F1
#
_cell.length_a   1.000
_cell.length_b   1.000
_cell.length_c   1.000
_cell.angle_alpha   90.00
_cell.angle_beta   90.00
_cell.angle_gamma   90.00
#
_symmetry.space_group_name_H-M   'P 1'
#
loop_
_entity.id
_entity.type
_entity.pdbx_description
1 polymer ?
#
loop_
_entity_poly.entity_id
_entity_poly.type
_entity_poly.pdbx_seq_one_letter_code
_entity_poly.pdbx_strand_id
1 'polypeptide(L)'
;MAPVVVRAMEETRTDSGRRGRQVFAVAGLVGVLSGALLGGAGAALAAQPAEGHAGTSGQAVGRGLVLVLEGRPLGVEAESLRAAIEHELGATVTLASGAGRAGTDALVLRGEAESRAVMTFRAADGRIVERAVELPKHAKQAVEVLALLAGNLVRDEAAELSALLGRHAPSTSAPTGADGAPPATAEASGAPTYEPSAKEVRSKAATTEAPVPARTASSFCGTAGTVVSPFGFDLAPHVGTSSFTGVEVKRHVALNATLGLSKGPVGFELSLGASFAREGACGVQLAGGANLVTGTVAGWQTAIVGNLSHDVAGVQVTGGLNFARGNARGLQLGAVNVATGEAQGVQFGGVNVAAGGMEGVQVGLVNVARRSTLSLGLLSIVPDGRLHLDLWATDAGIFMAGLKHGGNGFHNIYGVGLRPEREGVRGVAAFGLGGHIQASPRLFVDVDMIGYPMLHSSGAQFSLMLQLRAVLGVQLTRGLALFGGPELNQIFSDDVDASSLGLLGGARLHEGVAGFALRSLWPGLTLGVQGL
;
A
#
# COMPACT_ATOMS: atom_id res chain seq x y z
N MET A 1 8.04 -3.22 -19.85
CA MET A 1 7.56 -2.14 -18.96
C MET A 1 7.77 -2.42 -17.46
N ALA A 2 7.76 -3.67 -16.99
CA ALA A 2 8.12 -4.03 -15.60
C ALA A 2 9.57 -3.69 -15.15
N PRO A 3 10.64 -3.84 -15.96
CA PRO A 3 12.01 -3.68 -15.44
C PRO A 3 12.43 -2.23 -15.18
N VAL A 4 11.75 -1.23 -15.77
CA VAL A 4 12.06 0.19 -15.52
C VAL A 4 11.46 0.65 -14.18
N VAL A 5 10.29 0.14 -13.82
CA VAL A 5 9.62 0.45 -12.55
C VAL A 5 10.34 -0.22 -11.38
N VAL A 6 10.77 -1.48 -11.55
CA VAL A 6 11.56 -2.21 -10.52
C VAL A 6 12.92 -1.55 -10.32
N ARG A 7 13.63 -1.17 -11.40
CA ARG A 7 14.93 -0.52 -11.31
C ARG A 7 14.86 0.88 -10.68
N ALA A 8 13.79 1.64 -10.94
CA ALA A 8 13.56 2.93 -10.28
C ALA A 8 13.24 2.79 -8.78
N MET A 9 12.59 1.68 -8.37
CA MET A 9 12.33 1.33 -6.97
C MET A 9 13.59 0.81 -6.25
N GLU A 10 14.47 0.09 -6.93
CA GLU A 10 15.76 -0.38 -6.38
C GLU A 10 16.75 0.78 -6.18
N GLU A 11 16.81 1.72 -7.12
CA GLU A 11 17.67 2.91 -7.02
C GLU A 11 17.20 3.92 -5.96
N THR A 12 15.94 3.87 -5.51
CA THR A 12 15.43 4.73 -4.41
C THR A 12 15.54 4.05 -3.03
N ARG A 13 15.75 2.73 -2.99
CA ARG A 13 16.00 1.96 -1.74
C ARG A 13 17.36 2.25 -1.12
N THR A 14 18.31 2.75 -1.90
CA THR A 14 19.69 3.06 -1.48
C THR A 14 19.83 4.41 -0.79
N ASP A 15 18.88 5.35 -1.00
CA ASP A 15 18.99 6.74 -0.53
C ASP A 15 18.12 7.06 0.71
N SER A 16 17.32 6.10 1.20
CA SER A 16 16.40 6.32 2.33
C SER A 16 16.89 5.70 3.63
N GLY A 17 16.81 6.48 4.73
CA GLY A 17 17.09 6.01 6.08
C GLY A 17 16.19 4.86 6.54
N ARG A 18 16.54 4.22 7.67
CA ARG A 18 15.91 2.97 8.17
C ARG A 18 14.38 2.98 8.23
N ARG A 19 13.74 4.12 8.51
CA ARG A 19 12.27 4.30 8.50
C ARG A 19 11.67 4.46 7.10
N GLY A 20 12.39 5.13 6.19
CA GLY A 20 11.98 5.22 4.78
C GLY A 20 11.93 3.84 4.12
N ARG A 21 12.94 3.00 4.41
CA ARG A 21 12.99 1.61 3.92
C ARG A 21 11.77 0.76 4.30
N GLN A 22 11.16 0.98 5.47
CA GLN A 22 9.95 0.27 5.88
C GLN A 22 8.71 0.73 5.09
N VAL A 23 8.59 2.04 4.85
CA VAL A 23 7.52 2.60 4.01
C VAL A 23 7.67 2.14 2.56
N PHE A 24 8.89 2.06 2.03
CA PHE A 24 9.16 1.52 0.69
C PHE A 24 8.89 0.01 0.59
N ALA A 25 9.16 -0.78 1.64
CA ALA A 25 8.82 -2.19 1.66
C ALA A 25 7.30 -2.42 1.66
N VAL A 26 6.55 -1.62 2.42
CA VAL A 26 5.08 -1.67 2.45
C VAL A 26 4.50 -1.17 1.12
N ALA A 27 5.00 -0.06 0.57
CA ALA A 27 4.58 0.45 -0.74
C ALA A 27 4.93 -0.48 -1.90
N GLY A 28 6.09 -1.14 -1.86
CA GLY A 28 6.50 -2.14 -2.83
C GLY A 28 5.63 -3.40 -2.76
N LEU A 29 5.34 -3.90 -1.56
CA LEU A 29 4.43 -5.03 -1.36
C LEU A 29 3.01 -4.72 -1.85
N VAL A 30 2.48 -3.53 -1.54
CA VAL A 30 1.14 -3.11 -1.96
C VAL A 30 1.10 -2.81 -3.47
N GLY A 31 2.18 -2.27 -4.05
CA GLY A 31 2.31 -2.06 -5.50
C GLY A 31 2.37 -3.36 -6.29
N VAL A 32 3.10 -4.38 -5.80
CA VAL A 32 3.16 -5.72 -6.41
C VAL A 32 1.81 -6.44 -6.32
N LEU A 33 1.12 -6.34 -5.16
CA LEU A 33 -0.22 -6.90 -4.99
C LEU A 33 -1.27 -6.21 -5.89
N SER A 34 -1.10 -4.90 -6.18
CA SER A 34 -2.00 -4.15 -7.07
C SER A 34 -1.71 -4.39 -8.55
N GLY A 35 -0.46 -4.64 -8.91
CA GLY A 35 -0.07 -5.04 -10.28
C GLY A 35 -0.71 -6.36 -10.71
N ALA A 36 -0.92 -7.29 -9.77
CA ALA A 36 -1.65 -8.53 -10.01
C ALA A 36 -3.16 -8.33 -10.26
N LEU A 37 -3.77 -7.25 -9.74
CA LEU A 37 -5.20 -6.93 -9.92
C LEU A 37 -5.51 -6.22 -11.24
N LEU A 38 -4.51 -5.62 -11.91
CA LEU A 38 -4.65 -4.92 -13.21
C LEU A 38 -4.32 -5.80 -14.43
N GLY A 39 -3.94 -7.07 -14.24
CA GLY A 39 -3.59 -8.01 -15.32
C GLY A 39 -4.76 -8.51 -16.18
N GLY A 40 -5.98 -8.00 -15.96
CA GLY A 40 -7.21 -8.52 -16.56
C GLY A 40 -7.85 -7.64 -17.63
N ALA A 41 -7.10 -6.94 -18.49
CA ALA A 41 -7.67 -6.32 -19.70
C ALA A 41 -6.57 -5.96 -20.70
N GLY A 42 -6.32 -6.85 -21.66
CA GLY A 42 -5.36 -6.60 -22.74
C GLY A 42 -5.39 -7.71 -23.78
N ALA A 43 -6.51 -7.85 -24.49
CA ALA A 43 -6.59 -8.70 -25.66
C ALA A 43 -6.60 -7.85 -26.94
N ALA A 44 -5.80 -8.31 -27.89
CA ALA A 44 -5.76 -7.99 -29.32
C ALA A 44 -5.09 -6.67 -29.74
N LEU A 45 -3.82 -6.78 -30.13
CA LEU A 45 -3.43 -6.37 -31.48
C LEU A 45 -2.41 -7.37 -32.03
N ALA A 46 -2.78 -8.05 -33.11
CA ALA A 46 -1.95 -9.00 -33.82
C ALA A 46 -0.84 -8.26 -34.58
N ALA A 47 0.40 -8.74 -34.49
CA ALA A 47 1.45 -8.45 -35.44
C ALA A 47 2.24 -9.74 -35.70
N GLN A 48 2.32 -10.12 -36.98
CA GLN A 48 3.08 -11.26 -37.51
C GLN A 48 4.60 -11.05 -37.38
N PRO A 49 5.41 -12.13 -37.45
CA PRO A 49 6.85 -12.05 -37.16
C PRO A 49 7.63 -11.55 -38.38
N ALA A 50 8.59 -10.67 -38.14
CA ALA A 50 9.66 -10.35 -39.08
C ALA A 50 10.97 -10.99 -38.58
N GLU A 51 11.67 -11.66 -39.50
CA GLU A 51 12.86 -12.45 -39.27
C GLU A 51 14.09 -11.60 -38.89
N GLY A 52 14.87 -12.20 -37.98
CA GLY A 52 16.32 -12.16 -37.77
C GLY A 52 17.16 -10.96 -38.22
N HIS A 53 17.88 -10.35 -37.26
CA HIS A 53 19.28 -9.95 -37.42
C HIS A 53 20.02 -10.15 -36.08
N ALA A 54 21.14 -10.88 -36.15
CA ALA A 54 21.97 -11.27 -35.01
C ALA A 54 23.13 -10.30 -34.72
N GLY A 55 23.44 -10.12 -33.43
CA GLY A 55 24.76 -9.76 -32.86
C GLY A 55 24.96 -8.30 -32.45
N THR A 56 25.37 -7.93 -31.23
CA THR A 56 26.32 -8.56 -30.28
C THR A 56 25.98 -8.10 -28.84
N SER A 57 25.56 -9.00 -27.94
CA SER A 57 26.30 -9.79 -26.94
C SER A 57 26.88 -9.03 -25.72
N GLY A 58 26.21 -9.22 -24.59
CA GLY A 58 26.73 -9.11 -23.22
C GLY A 58 26.21 -10.28 -22.37
N GLN A 59 26.85 -11.45 -22.55
CA GLN A 59 26.86 -12.69 -21.74
C GLN A 59 25.52 -13.35 -21.31
N ALA A 60 25.15 -14.38 -22.08
CA ALA A 60 24.43 -15.55 -21.58
C ALA A 60 25.43 -16.69 -21.30
N VAL A 61 25.32 -17.35 -20.16
CA VAL A 61 25.86 -18.70 -19.98
C VAL A 61 24.67 -19.66 -20.09
N GLY A 62 24.65 -20.44 -21.17
CA GLY A 62 23.68 -21.50 -21.36
C GLY A 62 23.91 -22.62 -20.36
N ARG A 63 22.94 -22.84 -19.47
CA ARG A 63 22.75 -24.11 -18.78
C ARG A 63 21.31 -24.53 -19.02
N GLY A 64 21.13 -25.55 -19.86
CA GLY A 64 19.80 -26.14 -20.09
C GLY A 64 19.29 -26.76 -18.80
N LEU A 65 18.05 -26.44 -18.42
CA LEU A 65 17.40 -26.94 -17.22
C LEU A 65 16.70 -28.26 -17.56
N VAL A 66 16.96 -29.30 -16.78
CA VAL A 66 16.31 -30.60 -17.00
C VAL A 66 15.05 -30.70 -16.12
N LEU A 67 13.90 -30.96 -16.72
CA LEU A 67 12.66 -31.26 -16.00
C LEU A 67 12.44 -32.77 -15.96
N VAL A 68 12.36 -33.33 -14.75
CA VAL A 68 12.08 -34.73 -14.48
C VAL A 68 10.73 -34.83 -13.78
N LEU A 69 9.84 -35.67 -14.32
CA LEU A 69 8.53 -35.94 -13.72
C LEU A 69 8.56 -37.32 -13.08
N GLU A 70 8.34 -37.38 -11.76
CA GLU A 70 8.38 -38.61 -10.96
C GLU A 70 7.04 -38.87 -10.25
N GLY A 71 6.69 -40.13 -10.05
CA GLY A 71 5.52 -40.52 -9.25
C GLY A 71 4.20 -40.51 -10.03
N ARG A 72 3.08 -40.24 -9.34
CA ARG A 72 1.73 -40.38 -9.90
C ARG A 72 1.40 -39.24 -10.87
N PRO A 73 0.66 -39.50 -11.97
CA PRO A 73 0.27 -38.45 -12.91
C PRO A 73 -0.66 -37.44 -12.25
N LEU A 74 -0.25 -36.17 -12.25
CA LEU A 74 -0.93 -35.03 -11.61
C LEU A 74 -2.08 -34.43 -12.45
N GLY A 75 -2.55 -35.14 -13.48
CA GLY A 75 -3.54 -34.62 -14.43
C GLY A 75 -3.02 -33.46 -15.31
N VAL A 76 -1.71 -33.26 -15.35
CA VAL A 76 -1.02 -32.22 -16.12
C VAL A 76 -0.24 -32.84 -17.27
N GLU A 77 -0.36 -32.28 -18.48
CA GLU A 77 0.40 -32.71 -19.65
C GLU A 77 1.86 -32.23 -19.55
N ALA A 78 2.82 -33.15 -19.70
CA ALA A 78 4.24 -32.91 -19.52
C ALA A 78 4.80 -31.81 -20.44
N GLU A 79 4.37 -31.78 -21.70
CA GLU A 79 4.85 -30.82 -22.69
C GLU A 79 4.30 -29.41 -22.45
N SER A 80 3.03 -29.32 -22.05
CA SER A 80 2.40 -28.07 -21.63
C SER A 80 3.09 -27.48 -20.39
N LEU A 81 3.48 -28.32 -19.42
CA LEU A 81 4.24 -27.90 -18.25
C LEU A 81 5.67 -27.46 -18.60
N ARG A 82 6.37 -28.21 -19.46
CA ARG A 82 7.71 -27.85 -19.94
C ARG A 82 7.71 -26.48 -20.61
N ALA A 83 6.77 -26.24 -21.52
CA ALA A 83 6.62 -24.96 -22.23
C ALA A 83 6.30 -23.80 -21.27
N ALA A 84 5.44 -24.04 -20.27
CA ALA A 84 5.12 -23.02 -19.26
C ALA A 84 6.33 -22.66 -18.39
N ILE A 85 7.14 -23.63 -17.97
CA ILE A 85 8.37 -23.40 -17.19
C ILE A 85 9.42 -22.68 -18.04
N GLU A 86 9.58 -23.05 -19.32
CA GLU A 86 10.49 -22.37 -20.24
C GLU A 86 10.09 -20.90 -20.46
N HIS A 87 8.80 -20.63 -20.61
CA HIS A 87 8.27 -19.28 -20.69
C HIS A 87 8.51 -18.48 -19.40
N GLU A 88 8.31 -19.09 -18.23
CA GLU A 88 8.52 -18.44 -16.93
C GLU A 88 10.01 -18.12 -16.69
N LEU A 89 10.90 -19.06 -16.99
CA LEU A 89 12.33 -18.91 -16.71
C LEU A 89 13.09 -18.15 -17.79
N GLY A 90 12.56 -18.07 -19.01
CA GLY A 90 13.29 -17.55 -20.18
C GLY A 90 14.51 -18.41 -20.54
N ALA A 91 14.50 -19.70 -20.17
CA ALA A 91 15.61 -20.62 -20.34
C ALA A 91 15.12 -21.96 -20.90
N THR A 92 15.93 -22.61 -21.74
CA THR A 92 15.56 -23.88 -22.37
C THR A 92 15.38 -24.99 -21.35
N VAL A 93 14.20 -25.62 -21.36
CA VAL A 93 13.84 -26.74 -20.49
C VAL A 93 13.69 -28.01 -21.32
N THR A 94 14.45 -29.05 -20.96
CA THR A 94 14.36 -30.38 -21.59
C THR A 94 13.69 -31.37 -20.67
N LEU A 95 12.67 -32.09 -21.14
CA LEU A 95 12.09 -33.22 -20.42
C LEU A 95 13.06 -34.41 -20.43
N ALA A 96 13.28 -35.01 -19.26
CA ALA A 96 14.03 -36.24 -19.13
C ALA A 96 13.24 -37.29 -18.35
N SER A 97 13.34 -38.54 -18.81
CA SER A 97 12.83 -39.73 -18.13
C SER A 97 13.95 -40.36 -17.30
N GLY A 98 14.14 -39.90 -16.06
CA GLY A 98 15.10 -40.45 -15.10
C GLY A 98 15.85 -39.39 -14.30
N ALA A 99 16.59 -39.83 -13.26
CA ALA A 99 17.36 -38.95 -12.39
C ALA A 99 18.39 -38.13 -13.21
N GLY A 100 18.32 -36.81 -13.11
CA GLY A 100 19.16 -35.88 -13.87
C GLY A 100 20.66 -36.19 -13.78
N ARG A 101 21.42 -35.86 -14.83
CA ARG A 101 22.88 -36.03 -14.84
C ARG A 101 23.52 -35.23 -13.71
N ALA A 102 24.50 -35.80 -13.02
CA ALA A 102 25.29 -35.08 -12.03
C ALA A 102 25.98 -33.87 -12.68
N GLY A 103 25.79 -32.67 -12.11
CA GLY A 103 26.38 -31.42 -12.60
C GLY A 103 25.49 -30.59 -13.55
N THR A 104 24.22 -30.97 -13.77
CA THR A 104 23.23 -30.13 -14.47
C THR A 104 22.14 -29.64 -13.52
N ASP A 105 21.65 -28.41 -13.75
CA ASP A 105 20.50 -27.89 -13.03
C ASP A 105 19.26 -28.73 -13.39
N ALA A 106 18.54 -29.21 -12.37
CA ALA A 106 17.40 -30.09 -12.55
C ALA A 106 16.21 -29.69 -11.67
N LEU A 107 15.02 -29.69 -12.26
CA LEU A 107 13.74 -29.65 -11.56
C LEU A 107 13.14 -31.04 -11.54
N VAL A 108 12.82 -31.55 -10.35
CA VAL A 108 12.14 -32.82 -10.14
C VAL A 108 10.76 -32.53 -9.58
N LEU A 109 9.71 -32.86 -10.32
CA LEU A 109 8.33 -32.76 -9.86
C LEU A 109 7.81 -34.13 -9.47
N ARG A 110 7.38 -34.27 -8.21
CA ARG A 110 6.82 -35.49 -7.64
C ARG A 110 5.38 -35.30 -7.20
N GLY A 111 4.47 -36.17 -7.66
CA GLY A 111 3.11 -36.23 -7.12
C GLY A 111 3.03 -37.08 -5.84
N GLU A 112 2.56 -36.50 -4.73
CA GLU A 112 2.42 -37.18 -3.43
C GLU A 112 0.98 -37.61 -3.11
N ALA A 113 -0.01 -36.80 -3.48
CA ALA A 113 -1.45 -37.08 -3.31
C ALA A 113 -2.25 -36.53 -4.51
N GLU A 114 -3.57 -36.80 -4.58
CA GLU A 114 -4.41 -36.38 -5.73
C GLU A 114 -4.35 -34.88 -6.03
N SER A 115 -4.09 -34.03 -5.02
CA SER A 115 -4.00 -32.58 -5.17
C SER A 115 -2.75 -31.98 -4.52
N ARG A 116 -1.67 -32.76 -4.35
CA ARG A 116 -0.43 -32.27 -3.73
C ARG A 116 0.79 -32.72 -4.51
N ALA A 117 1.64 -31.75 -4.85
CA ALA A 117 2.88 -31.98 -5.57
C ALA A 117 4.07 -31.34 -4.85
N VAL A 118 5.22 -31.98 -4.96
CA VAL A 118 6.50 -31.51 -4.43
C VAL A 118 7.44 -31.25 -5.60
N MET A 119 8.00 -30.05 -5.64
CA MET A 119 8.98 -29.67 -6.65
C MET A 119 10.33 -29.43 -5.98
N THR A 120 11.35 -30.11 -6.48
CA THR A 120 12.73 -30.02 -6.00
C THR A 120 13.59 -29.43 -7.10
N PHE A 121 14.27 -28.33 -6.80
CA PHE A 121 15.35 -27.81 -7.63
C PHE A 121 16.69 -28.30 -7.09
N ARG A 122 17.50 -28.90 -7.97
CA ARG A 122 18.87 -29.31 -7.71
C ARG A 122 19.77 -28.50 -8.64
N ALA A 123 20.53 -27.58 -8.07
CA ALA A 123 21.52 -26.82 -8.80
C ALA A 123 22.80 -27.65 -9.05
N ALA A 124 23.51 -27.30 -10.11
CA ALA A 124 24.78 -27.92 -10.50
C ALA A 124 25.88 -27.76 -9.43
N ASP A 125 25.78 -26.76 -8.55
CA ASP A 125 26.68 -26.51 -7.41
C ASP A 125 26.37 -27.38 -6.18
N GLY A 126 25.35 -28.25 -6.26
CA GLY A 126 24.93 -29.13 -5.18
C GLY A 126 23.86 -28.55 -4.26
N ARG A 127 23.41 -27.30 -4.47
CA ARG A 127 22.29 -26.71 -3.72
C ARG A 127 20.98 -27.41 -4.07
N ILE A 128 20.22 -27.80 -3.06
CA ILE A 128 18.92 -28.44 -3.21
C ILE A 128 17.87 -27.60 -2.48
N VAL A 129 16.82 -27.21 -3.19
CA VAL A 129 15.69 -26.46 -2.63
C VAL A 129 14.39 -27.19 -2.98
N GLU A 130 13.59 -27.51 -1.98
CA GLU A 130 12.34 -28.27 -2.14
C GLU A 130 11.14 -27.44 -1.65
N ARG A 131 10.01 -27.54 -2.36
CA ARG A 131 8.74 -26.92 -1.98
C ARG A 131 7.57 -27.83 -2.32
N ALA A 132 6.60 -27.89 -1.40
CA ALA A 132 5.32 -28.58 -1.59
C ALA A 132 4.21 -27.57 -1.87
N VAL A 133 3.30 -27.90 -2.78
CA VAL A 133 2.14 -27.06 -3.13
C VAL A 133 0.88 -27.91 -3.29
N GLU A 134 -0.26 -27.34 -2.92
CA GLU A 134 -1.57 -27.89 -3.26
C GLU A 134 -1.99 -27.41 -4.65
N LEU A 135 -2.39 -28.35 -5.51
CA LEU A 135 -2.73 -28.06 -6.89
C LEU A 135 -4.23 -27.74 -7.06
N PRO A 136 -4.57 -26.69 -7.82
CA PRO A 136 -5.94 -26.43 -8.24
C PRO A 136 -6.55 -27.62 -9.00
N LYS A 137 -7.87 -27.80 -8.90
CA LYS A 137 -8.60 -28.89 -9.60
C LYS A 137 -8.57 -28.77 -11.13
N HIS A 138 -8.28 -27.60 -11.67
CA HIS A 138 -8.22 -27.35 -13.11
C HIS A 138 -6.79 -27.47 -13.64
N ALA A 139 -6.57 -28.38 -14.61
CA ALA A 139 -5.24 -28.70 -15.15
C ALA A 139 -4.45 -27.48 -15.66
N LYS A 140 -5.10 -26.50 -16.31
CA LYS A 140 -4.43 -25.27 -16.78
C LYS A 140 -3.90 -24.41 -15.65
N GLN A 141 -4.66 -24.28 -14.57
CA GLN A 141 -4.25 -23.52 -13.38
C GLN A 141 -3.15 -24.28 -12.61
N ALA A 142 -3.21 -25.61 -12.59
CA ALA A 142 -2.14 -26.43 -12.01
C ALA A 142 -0.80 -26.25 -12.76
N VAL A 143 -0.82 -26.18 -14.10
CA VAL A 143 0.38 -25.88 -14.91
C VAL A 143 0.97 -24.52 -14.54
N GLU A 144 0.13 -23.50 -14.42
CA GLU A 144 0.56 -22.14 -14.08
C GLU A 144 1.19 -22.07 -12.69
N VAL A 145 0.55 -22.68 -11.69
CA VAL A 145 1.08 -22.76 -10.31
C VAL A 145 2.41 -23.50 -10.26
N LEU A 146 2.55 -24.59 -11.01
CA LEU A 146 3.80 -25.35 -11.08
C LEU A 146 4.91 -24.57 -11.82
N ALA A 147 4.57 -23.83 -12.87
CA ALA A 147 5.53 -22.99 -13.59
C ALA A 147 6.06 -21.85 -12.71
N LEU A 148 5.16 -21.16 -11.99
CA LEU A 148 5.55 -20.13 -11.02
C LEU A 148 6.39 -20.69 -9.87
N LEU A 149 6.05 -21.89 -9.38
CA LEU A 149 6.83 -22.58 -8.35
C LEU A 149 8.25 -22.91 -8.84
N ALA A 150 8.39 -23.36 -10.10
CA ALA A 150 9.69 -23.59 -10.73
C ALA A 150 10.51 -22.29 -10.82
N GLY A 151 9.88 -21.19 -11.25
CA GLY A 151 10.46 -19.85 -11.24
C GLY A 151 11.06 -19.46 -9.90
N ASN A 152 10.24 -19.57 -8.84
CA ASN A 152 10.62 -19.24 -7.48
C ASN A 152 11.75 -20.11 -6.94
N LEU A 153 11.73 -21.42 -7.25
CA LEU A 153 12.75 -22.36 -6.80
C LEU A 153 14.11 -22.13 -7.48
N VAL A 154 14.12 -21.85 -8.78
CA VAL A 154 15.35 -21.60 -9.55
C VAL A 154 15.96 -20.26 -9.16
N ARG A 155 15.12 -19.22 -8.94
CA ARG A 155 15.55 -17.86 -8.57
C ARG A 155 15.83 -17.66 -7.07
N ASP A 156 15.42 -18.60 -6.21
CA ASP A 156 15.62 -18.60 -4.75
C ASP A 156 15.06 -17.38 -3.99
N GLU A 157 13.92 -16.86 -4.44
CA GLU A 157 13.31 -15.63 -3.87
C GLU A 157 12.83 -15.81 -2.41
N ALA A 158 12.66 -17.06 -1.94
CA ALA A 158 12.24 -17.37 -0.57
C ALA A 158 13.40 -17.40 0.46
N ALA A 159 14.66 -17.57 0.02
CA ALA A 159 15.82 -17.53 0.91
C ALA A 159 16.07 -16.11 1.44
N GLU A 160 15.81 -15.08 0.63
CA GLU A 160 15.91 -13.67 1.07
C GLU A 160 14.89 -13.33 2.17
N LEU A 161 13.66 -13.85 2.05
CA LEU A 161 12.61 -13.67 3.06
C LEU A 161 12.96 -14.38 4.38
N SER A 162 13.54 -15.58 4.29
CA SER A 162 13.98 -16.36 5.45
C SER A 162 15.20 -15.72 6.14
N ALA A 163 16.13 -15.14 5.38
CA ALA A 163 17.26 -14.38 5.92
C ALA A 163 16.83 -13.05 6.57
N LEU A 164 15.75 -12.44 6.08
CA LEU A 164 15.09 -11.29 6.70
C LEU A 164 14.38 -11.65 8.01
N LEU A 165 13.76 -12.82 8.09
CA LEU A 165 13.06 -13.31 9.28
C LEU A 165 14.02 -13.93 10.32
N GLY A 166 15.16 -14.51 9.89
CA GLY A 166 16.17 -15.12 10.75
C GLY A 166 17.00 -14.13 11.59
N ARG A 167 16.91 -12.83 11.31
CA ARG A 167 17.60 -11.78 12.10
C ARG A 167 16.94 -11.48 13.45
N HIS A 168 15.83 -12.14 13.80
CA HIS A 168 15.12 -11.99 15.07
C HIS A 168 14.70 -13.34 15.68
N ALA A 169 15.62 -14.31 15.73
CA ALA A 169 15.49 -15.39 16.70
C ALA A 169 16.21 -14.97 18.00
N PRO A 170 15.51 -14.87 19.15
CA PRO A 170 16.19 -14.62 20.41
C PRO A 170 17.09 -15.82 20.76
N SER A 171 18.38 -15.55 21.01
CA SER A 171 19.28 -16.53 21.59
C SER A 171 18.80 -16.85 23.01
N THR A 172 18.25 -18.05 23.20
CA THR A 172 18.07 -18.64 24.52
C THR A 172 19.45 -19.01 25.08
N SER A 173 20.04 -18.10 25.86
CA SER A 173 21.03 -18.48 26.87
C SER A 173 20.39 -18.29 28.23
N ALA A 174 20.23 -19.41 28.94
CA ALA A 174 19.77 -19.44 30.32
C ALA A 174 20.85 -18.86 31.26
N PRO A 175 20.48 -18.11 32.31
CA PRO A 175 21.44 -17.68 33.32
C PRO A 175 21.71 -18.80 34.32
N THR A 176 22.99 -19.07 34.55
CA THR A 176 23.50 -19.83 35.70
C THR A 176 24.05 -18.84 36.72
N GLY A 177 23.81 -19.10 38.01
CA GLY A 177 24.57 -18.47 39.09
C GLY A 177 23.71 -17.79 40.16
N ALA A 178 23.43 -18.53 41.22
CA ALA A 178 23.03 -18.02 42.53
C ALA A 178 24.20 -17.26 43.18
N ASP A 179 23.90 -16.21 43.94
CA ASP A 179 24.22 -16.11 45.38
C ASP A 179 24.04 -14.67 45.90
N GLY A 180 23.42 -14.56 47.09
CA GLY A 180 23.71 -13.49 48.05
C GLY A 180 22.68 -12.39 48.24
N ALA A 181 21.86 -12.52 49.28
CA ALA A 181 21.25 -11.42 50.03
C ALA A 181 21.25 -11.79 51.52
N PRO A 182 21.06 -10.87 52.49
CA PRO A 182 21.49 -9.47 52.61
C PRO A 182 22.16 -9.26 54.03
N PRO A 183 22.28 -8.03 54.60
CA PRO A 183 21.12 -7.46 55.29
C PRO A 183 20.95 -5.92 55.19
N ALA A 184 19.81 -5.49 55.73
CA ALA A 184 19.19 -4.18 55.69
C ALA A 184 19.81 -3.11 56.62
N THR A 185 19.52 -1.84 56.33
CA THR A 185 19.14 -0.81 57.34
C THR A 185 18.39 0.34 56.68
N ALA A 186 17.42 0.86 57.42
CA ALA A 186 16.53 1.98 57.10
C ALA A 186 17.24 3.35 57.20
N GLU A 187 16.71 4.36 56.51
CA GLU A 187 16.24 5.61 57.14
C GLU A 187 15.65 6.60 56.10
N ALA A 188 14.72 7.40 56.59
CA ALA A 188 13.93 8.39 55.86
C ALA A 188 14.63 9.75 55.75
N SER A 189 14.13 10.59 54.83
CA SER A 189 14.02 12.06 54.91
C SER A 189 14.59 12.80 53.69
N GLY A 190 13.83 13.81 53.24
CA GLY A 190 14.37 14.92 52.46
C GLY A 190 13.83 15.05 51.04
N ALA A 191 12.64 15.63 50.89
CA ALA A 191 12.24 16.27 49.63
C ALA A 191 13.06 17.54 49.42
N PRO A 192 13.51 17.83 48.18
CA PRO A 192 13.78 19.19 47.76
C PRO A 192 12.67 19.67 46.83
N THR A 193 12.03 20.75 47.26
CA THR A 193 11.23 21.67 46.47
C THR A 193 12.09 22.19 45.31
N TYR A 194 11.70 21.93 44.06
CA TYR A 194 12.29 22.58 42.89
C TYR A 194 11.20 23.39 42.19
N GLU A 195 11.22 24.69 42.45
CA GLU A 195 10.58 25.70 41.60
C GLU A 195 11.40 25.82 40.30
N PRO A 196 10.83 25.61 39.11
CA PRO A 196 11.58 25.84 37.89
C PRO A 196 11.70 27.34 37.62
N SER A 197 12.95 27.81 37.66
CA SER A 197 13.41 29.13 37.24
C SER A 197 12.96 29.46 35.81
N ALA A 198 12.53 30.71 35.61
CA ALA A 198 12.02 31.30 34.36
C ALA A 198 13.02 31.38 33.18
N LYS A 199 14.06 30.53 33.14
CA LYS A 199 15.03 30.43 32.05
C LYS A 199 14.93 29.14 31.22
N GLU A 200 14.17 28.13 31.65
CA GLU A 200 13.95 26.89 30.86
C GLU A 200 12.75 26.95 29.89
N VAL A 201 11.93 28.01 29.94
CA VAL A 201 10.76 28.19 29.07
C VAL A 201 11.13 28.68 27.66
N ARG A 202 12.41 28.97 27.38
CA ARG A 202 12.84 29.56 26.09
C ARG A 202 13.60 28.61 25.14
N SER A 203 13.67 27.30 25.43
CA SER A 203 14.48 26.35 24.64
C SER A 203 13.71 25.17 24.01
N LYS A 204 12.39 25.30 23.82
CA LYS A 204 11.60 24.36 22.98
C LYS A 204 10.59 25.07 22.07
N ALA A 205 10.97 26.25 21.56
CA ALA A 205 10.46 26.67 20.27
C ALA A 205 11.06 25.68 19.26
N ALA A 206 10.24 24.71 18.84
CA ALA A 206 10.58 23.82 17.75
C ALA A 206 11.11 24.67 16.60
N THR A 207 12.35 24.42 16.21
CA THR A 207 12.94 24.90 14.98
C THR A 207 12.00 24.45 13.87
N THR A 208 11.11 25.34 13.44
CA THR A 208 10.47 25.24 12.15
C THR A 208 11.60 25.42 11.17
N GLU A 209 12.23 24.31 10.79
CA GLU A 209 13.12 24.26 9.65
C GLU A 209 12.27 24.78 8.48
N ALA A 210 12.58 26.00 8.05
CA ALA A 210 11.87 26.65 6.97
C ALA A 210 11.84 25.69 5.78
N PRO A 211 10.71 25.54 5.06
CA PRO A 211 10.66 24.68 3.89
C PRO A 211 11.78 25.14 2.96
N VAL A 212 12.68 24.21 2.60
CA VAL A 212 13.63 24.42 1.50
C VAL A 212 12.81 25.00 0.35
N PRO A 213 13.13 26.22 -0.16
CA PRO A 213 12.28 26.86 -1.14
C PRO A 213 12.21 25.94 -2.36
N ALA A 214 11.04 25.33 -2.56
CA ALA A 214 10.73 24.60 -3.77
C ALA A 214 11.05 25.54 -4.93
N ARG A 215 11.94 25.11 -5.84
CA ARG A 215 12.17 25.85 -7.09
C ARG A 215 10.79 26.11 -7.69
N THR A 216 10.42 27.39 -7.72
CA THR A 216 9.08 27.81 -8.09
C THR A 216 8.80 27.33 -9.53
N ALA A 217 7.58 26.82 -9.75
CA ALA A 217 7.12 26.31 -11.02
C ALA A 217 7.30 27.29 -12.20
N SER A 218 7.49 28.57 -11.91
CA SER A 218 7.74 29.64 -12.88
C SER A 218 9.08 29.53 -13.63
N SER A 219 10.10 28.89 -13.06
CA SER A 219 11.46 28.89 -13.65
C SER A 219 11.64 27.91 -14.81
N PHE A 220 10.89 26.81 -14.87
CA PHE A 220 11.06 25.77 -15.91
C PHE A 220 10.06 25.87 -17.07
N CYS A 221 8.89 26.48 -16.85
CA CYS A 221 7.92 26.79 -17.90
C CYS A 221 8.45 27.86 -18.88
N GLY A 222 9.54 28.55 -18.52
CA GLY A 222 10.22 29.50 -19.40
C GLY A 222 10.73 28.85 -20.69
N THR A 223 10.53 29.54 -21.81
CA THR A 223 11.03 29.15 -23.14
C THR A 223 12.33 29.88 -23.52
N ALA A 224 12.82 30.78 -22.66
CA ALA A 224 14.02 31.56 -22.90
C ALA A 224 15.24 30.67 -23.17
N GLY A 225 15.93 30.88 -24.28
CA GLY A 225 17.13 30.14 -24.67
C GLY A 225 16.89 28.72 -25.20
N THR A 226 15.64 28.30 -25.40
CA THR A 226 15.31 27.00 -26.00
C THR A 226 14.68 27.20 -27.38
N VAL A 227 14.97 26.30 -28.33
CA VAL A 227 14.24 26.28 -29.61
C VAL A 227 12.81 25.86 -29.32
N VAL A 228 11.85 26.68 -29.78
CA VAL A 228 10.42 26.44 -29.62
C VAL A 228 9.80 26.23 -30.99
N SER A 229 8.99 25.18 -31.12
CA SER A 229 8.11 25.00 -32.28
C SER A 229 6.67 25.31 -31.85
N PRO A 230 5.94 26.17 -32.58
CA PRO A 230 4.55 26.46 -32.25
C PRO A 230 3.65 25.22 -32.42
N PHE A 231 3.98 24.35 -33.38
CA PHE A 231 3.23 23.13 -33.68
C PHE A 231 4.18 21.93 -33.86
N GLY A 232 3.70 20.74 -33.53
CA GLY A 232 4.34 19.47 -33.85
C GLY A 232 3.31 18.40 -34.15
N PHE A 233 3.57 17.59 -35.16
CA PHE A 233 2.79 16.42 -35.51
C PHE A 233 3.74 15.25 -35.78
N ASP A 234 3.57 14.13 -35.09
CA ASP A 234 4.39 12.93 -35.29
C ASP A 234 3.51 11.67 -35.38
N LEU A 235 3.59 10.96 -36.51
CA LEU A 235 2.90 9.67 -36.67
C LEU A 235 3.66 8.57 -35.92
N ALA A 236 4.98 8.57 -36.06
CA ALA A 236 5.91 7.71 -35.36
C ALA A 236 7.16 8.49 -34.98
N PRO A 237 8.00 7.98 -34.05
CA PRO A 237 9.29 8.58 -33.77
C PRO A 237 10.06 8.85 -35.06
N HIS A 238 10.49 10.10 -35.27
CA HIS A 238 11.20 10.54 -36.48
C HIS A 238 10.40 10.40 -37.79
N VAL A 239 9.07 10.31 -37.71
CA VAL A 239 8.16 10.34 -38.86
C VAL A 239 7.13 11.44 -38.62
N GLY A 240 7.51 12.67 -38.98
CA GLY A 240 6.70 13.87 -38.80
C GLY A 240 7.54 15.13 -38.62
N THR A 241 7.03 16.07 -37.84
CA THR A 241 7.74 17.32 -37.53
C THR A 241 9.03 17.09 -36.74
N SER A 242 9.12 16.00 -35.96
CA SER A 242 10.34 15.58 -35.25
C SER A 242 11.49 15.23 -36.19
N SER A 243 11.23 14.89 -37.46
CA SER A 243 12.26 14.62 -38.47
C SER A 243 12.99 15.90 -38.92
N PHE A 244 12.31 17.05 -38.86
CA PHE A 244 12.83 18.34 -39.34
C PHE A 244 13.26 19.26 -38.19
N THR A 245 12.44 19.32 -37.15
CA THR A 245 12.69 20.17 -35.96
C THR A 245 13.55 19.48 -34.92
N GLY A 246 13.71 18.16 -35.01
CA GLY A 246 14.36 17.34 -33.99
C GLY A 246 13.45 17.06 -32.79
N VAL A 247 13.99 16.32 -31.82
CA VAL A 247 13.29 15.95 -30.57
C VAL A 247 13.67 16.84 -29.38
N GLU A 248 14.76 17.61 -29.51
CA GLU A 248 15.28 18.53 -28.48
C GLU A 248 14.62 19.93 -28.55
N VAL A 249 13.31 19.96 -28.80
CA VAL A 249 12.54 21.21 -29.01
C VAL A 249 11.33 21.22 -28.08
N LYS A 250 11.01 22.40 -27.53
CA LYS A 250 9.78 22.62 -26.77
C LYS A 250 8.62 22.89 -27.73
N ARG A 251 7.47 22.26 -27.51
CA ARG A 251 6.30 22.37 -28.43
C ARG A 251 5.11 23.02 -27.71
N HIS A 252 4.50 24.03 -28.33
CA HIS A 252 3.27 24.62 -27.76
C HIS A 252 2.04 23.76 -28.02
N VAL A 253 1.91 23.24 -29.23
CA VAL A 253 0.86 22.28 -29.60
C VAL A 253 1.53 21.07 -30.22
N ALA A 254 1.30 19.88 -29.67
CA ALA A 254 1.87 18.64 -30.17
C ALA A 254 0.79 17.55 -30.33
N LEU A 255 0.70 16.96 -31.53
CA LEU A 255 -0.25 15.91 -31.87
C LEU A 255 0.49 14.66 -32.34
N ASN A 256 0.46 13.58 -31.57
CA ASN A 256 1.25 12.39 -31.84
C ASN A 256 0.35 11.14 -31.97
N ALA A 257 0.63 10.27 -32.93
CA ALA A 257 -0.13 9.03 -33.07
C ALA A 257 0.43 7.92 -32.16
N THR A 258 1.71 7.54 -32.30
CA THR A 258 2.26 6.42 -31.51
C THR A 258 3.08 6.87 -30.31
N LEU A 259 4.06 7.75 -30.52
CA LEU A 259 4.94 8.23 -29.45
C LEU A 259 5.35 9.69 -29.72
N GLY A 260 4.96 10.59 -28.81
CA GLY A 260 5.41 11.97 -28.81
C GLY A 260 6.77 12.11 -28.14
N LEU A 261 7.82 12.44 -28.90
CA LEU A 261 9.15 12.70 -28.36
C LEU A 261 9.44 14.21 -28.37
N SER A 262 9.61 14.80 -27.19
CA SER A 262 9.97 16.21 -27.08
C SER A 262 10.94 16.49 -25.92
N LYS A 263 11.51 17.69 -25.95
CA LYS A 263 12.23 18.24 -24.79
C LYS A 263 11.25 18.54 -23.66
N GLY A 264 10.08 19.04 -24.03
CA GLY A 264 8.94 19.25 -23.16
C GLY A 264 7.82 20.03 -23.83
N PRO A 265 6.55 19.63 -23.69
CA PRO A 265 5.44 20.47 -24.15
C PRO A 265 5.28 21.68 -23.22
N VAL A 266 4.96 22.82 -23.83
CA VAL A 266 4.65 24.09 -23.15
C VAL A 266 3.34 24.63 -23.71
N GLY A 267 2.23 24.03 -23.31
CA GLY A 267 0.90 24.32 -23.85
C GLY A 267 0.00 23.09 -23.84
N PHE A 268 -0.18 22.46 -25.00
CA PHE A 268 -1.06 21.32 -25.20
C PHE A 268 -0.36 20.19 -25.96
N GLU A 269 -0.48 18.97 -25.47
CA GLU A 269 -0.04 17.76 -26.15
C GLU A 269 -1.13 16.69 -26.11
N LEU A 270 -1.41 16.08 -27.25
CA LEU A 270 -2.26 14.91 -27.38
C LEU A 270 -1.48 13.81 -28.09
N SER A 271 -1.37 12.65 -27.46
CA SER A 271 -0.69 11.47 -27.99
C SER A 271 -1.64 10.26 -27.95
N LEU A 272 -1.94 9.61 -29.08
CA LEU A 272 -2.83 8.43 -29.04
C LEU A 272 -2.16 7.21 -28.38
N GLY A 273 -0.84 7.10 -28.50
CA GLY A 273 -0.03 6.16 -27.71
C GLY A 273 0.57 6.85 -26.49
N ALA A 274 1.88 6.99 -26.45
CA ALA A 274 2.59 7.55 -25.29
C ALA A 274 3.22 8.92 -25.59
N SER A 275 3.61 9.63 -24.53
CA SER A 275 4.48 10.80 -24.61
C SER A 275 5.73 10.62 -23.76
N PHE A 276 6.83 11.22 -24.21
CA PHE A 276 8.09 11.27 -23.48
C PHE A 276 8.70 12.68 -23.55
N ALA A 277 8.87 13.29 -22.39
CA ALA A 277 9.50 14.60 -22.22
C ALA A 277 10.82 14.50 -21.43
N ARG A 278 11.90 15.00 -22.02
CA ARG A 278 13.28 14.91 -21.48
C ARG A 278 13.64 15.91 -20.39
N GLU A 279 12.90 17.01 -20.24
CA GLU A 279 13.17 17.99 -19.18
C GLU A 279 11.96 18.23 -18.29
N GLY A 280 10.79 18.43 -18.89
CA GLY A 280 9.59 18.77 -18.13
C GLY A 280 8.39 18.95 -19.04
N ALA A 281 7.23 19.14 -18.44
CA ALA A 281 6.02 19.47 -19.17
C ALA A 281 5.31 20.63 -18.47
N CYS A 282 4.87 21.61 -19.25
CA CYS A 282 4.10 22.75 -18.78
C CYS A 282 2.80 22.84 -19.59
N GLY A 283 1.64 22.83 -18.94
CA GLY A 283 0.33 22.84 -19.60
C GLY A 283 -0.38 21.49 -19.54
N VAL A 284 -1.02 21.08 -20.62
CA VAL A 284 -1.88 19.88 -20.69
C VAL A 284 -1.23 18.80 -21.56
N GLN A 285 -1.08 17.59 -21.02
CA GLN A 285 -0.66 16.40 -21.77
C GLN A 285 -1.72 15.29 -21.65
N LEU A 286 -2.19 14.80 -22.77
CA LEU A 286 -3.15 13.70 -22.87
C LEU A 286 -2.50 12.55 -23.66
N ALA A 287 -2.45 11.35 -23.07
CA ALA A 287 -1.91 10.17 -23.70
C ALA A 287 -2.91 9.00 -23.65
N GLY A 288 -3.05 8.25 -24.74
CA GLY A 288 -3.83 7.00 -24.71
C GLY A 288 -3.12 5.86 -23.97
N GLY A 289 -1.79 5.94 -23.83
CA GLY A 289 -0.95 4.97 -23.11
C GLY A 289 -0.40 5.55 -21.82
N ALA A 290 0.76 6.20 -21.91
CA ALA A 290 1.48 6.74 -20.75
C ALA A 290 2.13 8.09 -21.06
N ASN A 291 2.25 8.94 -20.03
CA ASN A 291 3.10 10.13 -20.06
C ASN A 291 4.35 9.88 -19.23
N LEU A 292 5.54 10.05 -19.82
CA LEU A 292 6.83 9.87 -19.15
C LEU A 292 7.59 11.21 -19.18
N VAL A 293 7.71 11.86 -18.04
CA VAL A 293 8.39 13.15 -17.90
C VAL A 293 9.56 12.97 -16.93
N THR A 294 10.77 13.11 -17.44
CA THR A 294 11.98 12.88 -16.62
C THR A 294 12.26 13.97 -15.59
N GLY A 295 11.65 15.16 -15.74
CA GLY A 295 11.69 16.22 -14.74
C GLY A 295 10.30 16.64 -14.25
N THR A 296 10.07 17.94 -14.14
CA THR A 296 8.89 18.49 -13.46
C THR A 296 7.71 18.69 -14.41
N VAL A 297 6.52 18.39 -13.90
CA VAL A 297 5.24 18.66 -14.55
C VAL A 297 4.56 19.83 -13.85
N ALA A 298 4.30 20.92 -14.56
CA ALA A 298 3.39 21.99 -14.12
C ALA A 298 2.15 22.02 -14.99
N GLY A 299 1.03 21.51 -14.48
CA GLY A 299 -0.23 21.49 -15.22
C GLY A 299 -0.91 20.14 -15.11
N TRP A 300 -1.54 19.70 -16.20
CA TRP A 300 -2.42 18.55 -16.25
C TRP A 300 -1.80 17.42 -17.08
N GLN A 301 -1.72 16.21 -16.52
CA GLN A 301 -1.41 14.99 -17.27
C GLN A 301 -2.53 13.97 -17.14
N THR A 302 -2.99 13.44 -18.28
CA THR A 302 -3.87 12.27 -18.32
C THR A 302 -3.29 11.18 -19.19
N ALA A 303 -3.34 9.94 -18.69
CA ALA A 303 -2.94 8.75 -19.41
C ALA A 303 -3.85 7.57 -19.03
N ILE A 304 -4.13 6.63 -19.93
CA ILE A 304 -4.93 5.45 -19.54
C ILE A 304 -4.15 4.55 -18.58
N VAL A 305 -2.87 4.29 -18.86
CA VAL A 305 -2.05 3.34 -18.10
C VAL A 305 -1.29 4.02 -16.96
N GLY A 306 -0.60 5.13 -17.24
CA GLY A 306 0.13 5.82 -16.17
C GLY A 306 0.83 7.11 -16.53
N ASN A 307 1.06 7.92 -15.51
CA ASN A 307 1.86 9.14 -15.58
C ASN A 307 3.08 8.98 -14.67
N LEU A 308 4.28 9.06 -15.24
CA LEU A 308 5.55 8.96 -14.52
C LEU A 308 6.29 10.28 -14.64
N SER A 309 6.59 10.91 -13.51
CA SER A 309 7.19 12.24 -13.43
C SER A 309 8.25 12.30 -12.34
N HIS A 310 9.20 13.23 -12.42
CA HIS A 310 10.06 13.52 -11.26
C HIS A 310 9.26 14.28 -10.20
N ASP A 311 8.90 15.54 -10.47
CA ASP A 311 8.05 16.34 -9.59
C ASP A 311 6.75 16.69 -10.29
N VAL A 312 5.69 16.92 -9.50
CA VAL A 312 4.37 17.29 -10.01
C VAL A 312 3.88 18.53 -9.28
N ALA A 313 3.43 19.52 -10.04
CA ALA A 313 2.72 20.71 -9.59
C ALA A 313 1.47 20.89 -10.45
N GLY A 314 0.40 20.17 -10.12
CA GLY A 314 -0.85 20.21 -10.86
C GLY A 314 -1.68 18.94 -10.71
N VAL A 315 -2.20 18.42 -11.82
CA VAL A 315 -3.17 17.33 -11.86
C VAL A 315 -2.57 16.14 -12.62
N GLN A 316 -2.59 14.95 -12.03
CA GLN A 316 -2.34 13.69 -12.71
C GLN A 316 -3.57 12.79 -12.61
N VAL A 317 -4.07 12.33 -13.75
CA VAL A 317 -5.22 11.42 -13.84
C VAL A 317 -4.84 10.20 -14.65
N THR A 318 -5.12 9.01 -14.15
CA THR A 318 -4.92 7.77 -14.89
C THR A 318 -5.84 6.65 -14.45
N GLY A 319 -6.02 5.62 -15.29
CA GLY A 319 -6.66 4.38 -14.87
C GLY A 319 -5.73 3.49 -14.04
N GLY A 320 -4.41 3.58 -14.25
CA GLY A 320 -3.41 2.77 -13.55
C GLY A 320 -2.62 3.56 -12.51
N LEU A 321 -1.37 3.90 -12.84
CA LEU A 321 -0.38 4.42 -11.90
C LEU A 321 0.01 5.88 -12.15
N ASN A 322 -0.18 6.74 -11.14
CA ASN A 322 0.51 8.02 -11.06
C ASN A 322 1.75 7.86 -10.17
N PHE A 323 2.93 8.18 -10.69
CA PHE A 323 4.19 8.09 -9.96
C PHE A 323 4.97 9.40 -10.05
N ALA A 324 5.22 10.01 -8.90
CA ALA A 324 6.12 11.14 -8.72
C ALA A 324 7.35 10.68 -7.93
N ARG A 325 8.54 10.71 -8.55
CA ARG A 325 9.80 10.34 -7.87
C ARG A 325 10.12 11.32 -6.74
N GLY A 326 9.86 12.60 -6.92
CA GLY A 326 10.07 13.67 -5.95
C GLY A 326 8.76 14.08 -5.28
N ASN A 327 8.49 15.37 -5.27
CA ASN A 327 7.32 15.95 -4.62
C ASN A 327 6.11 15.97 -5.55
N ALA A 328 4.91 15.81 -4.97
CA ALA A 328 3.66 15.91 -5.70
C ALA A 328 2.76 16.97 -5.05
N ARG A 329 2.51 18.08 -5.74
CA ARG A 329 1.62 19.15 -5.30
C ARG A 329 0.41 19.23 -6.23
N GLY A 330 -0.79 19.07 -5.69
CA GLY A 330 -2.06 19.18 -6.41
C GLY A 330 -2.92 17.91 -6.27
N LEU A 331 -3.42 17.37 -7.39
CA LEU A 331 -4.34 16.23 -7.42
C LEU A 331 -3.70 15.04 -8.13
N GLN A 332 -3.72 13.87 -7.50
CA GLN A 332 -3.45 12.59 -8.16
C GLN A 332 -4.70 11.71 -8.07
N LEU A 333 -5.22 11.28 -9.22
CA LEU A 333 -6.35 10.37 -9.33
C LEU A 333 -5.96 9.15 -10.17
N GLY A 334 -6.09 7.96 -9.60
CA GLY A 334 -5.84 6.70 -10.30
C GLY A 334 -5.95 5.48 -9.41
N ALA A 335 -5.80 4.27 -9.95
CA ALA A 335 -5.85 3.06 -9.14
C ALA A 335 -4.74 3.07 -8.07
N VAL A 336 -3.55 3.54 -8.45
CA VAL A 336 -2.40 3.68 -7.55
C VAL A 336 -1.78 5.08 -7.72
N ASN A 337 -1.60 5.79 -6.62
CA ASN A 337 -0.89 7.07 -6.58
C ASN A 337 0.33 6.97 -5.67
N VAL A 338 1.50 7.36 -6.16
CA VAL A 338 2.76 7.31 -5.41
C VAL A 338 3.50 8.62 -5.54
N ALA A 339 3.90 9.19 -4.39
CA ALA A 339 4.88 10.24 -4.28
C ALA A 339 5.97 9.79 -3.30
N THR A 340 7.23 9.75 -3.73
CA THR A 340 8.32 9.34 -2.82
C THR A 340 8.83 10.49 -1.94
N GLY A 341 8.68 11.74 -2.41
CA GLY A 341 8.84 12.96 -1.64
C GLY A 341 7.56 13.38 -0.90
N GLU A 342 7.45 14.67 -0.58
CA GLU A 342 6.26 15.22 0.08
C GLU A 342 5.10 15.33 -0.91
N ALA A 343 3.91 14.94 -0.46
CA ALA A 343 2.66 15.10 -1.18
C ALA A 343 1.81 16.19 -0.54
N GLN A 344 1.43 17.22 -1.31
CA GLN A 344 0.59 18.31 -0.84
C GLN A 344 -0.65 18.44 -1.72
N GLY A 345 -1.84 18.20 -1.17
CA GLY A 345 -3.11 18.28 -1.91
C GLY A 345 -4.01 17.06 -1.72
N VAL A 346 -4.40 16.39 -2.81
CA VAL A 346 -5.34 15.26 -2.78
C VAL A 346 -4.80 14.07 -3.55
N GLN A 347 -4.82 12.89 -2.93
CA GLN A 347 -4.63 11.61 -3.63
C GLN A 347 -5.93 10.79 -3.49
N PHE A 348 -6.50 10.40 -4.63
CA PHE A 348 -7.69 9.57 -4.69
C PHE A 348 -7.41 8.31 -5.51
N GLY A 349 -7.56 7.14 -4.89
CA GLY A 349 -7.24 5.88 -5.56
C GLY A 349 -7.51 4.64 -4.72
N GLY A 350 -7.26 3.46 -5.29
CA GLY A 350 -7.28 2.23 -4.49
C GLY A 350 -6.16 2.22 -3.46
N VAL A 351 -4.97 2.61 -3.90
CA VAL A 351 -3.76 2.71 -3.07
C VAL A 351 -3.13 4.09 -3.22
N ASN A 352 -2.87 4.75 -2.10
CA ASN A 352 -2.17 6.02 -2.06
C ASN A 352 -0.91 5.92 -1.19
N VAL A 353 0.21 6.40 -1.71
CA VAL A 353 1.50 6.40 -1.01
C VAL A 353 2.12 7.80 -1.07
N ALA A 354 2.47 8.34 0.10
CA ALA A 354 3.23 9.57 0.27
C ALA A 354 4.41 9.32 1.23
N ALA A 355 5.53 8.85 0.68
CA ALA A 355 6.67 8.43 1.50
C ALA A 355 7.40 9.60 2.17
N GLY A 356 7.28 10.82 1.65
CA GLY A 356 7.76 12.05 2.31
C GLY A 356 6.88 12.45 3.50
N GLY A 357 5.58 12.35 3.31
CA GLY A 357 4.55 12.92 4.16
C GLY A 357 3.40 13.42 3.30
N MET A 358 2.21 13.50 3.88
CA MET A 358 1.00 13.97 3.22
C MET A 358 0.46 15.20 3.94
N GLU A 359 0.50 16.35 3.27
CA GLU A 359 -0.20 17.56 3.67
C GLU A 359 -1.47 17.71 2.82
N GLY A 360 -2.60 17.22 3.34
CA GLY A 360 -3.88 17.25 2.64
C GLY A 360 -4.68 15.97 2.86
N VAL A 361 -5.34 15.48 1.81
CA VAL A 361 -6.32 14.38 1.90
C VAL A 361 -5.90 13.19 1.05
N GLN A 362 -5.80 12.03 1.68
CA GLN A 362 -5.73 10.73 1.00
C GLN A 362 -7.07 10.01 1.14
N VAL A 363 -7.65 9.57 0.02
CA VAL A 363 -8.85 8.74 0.01
C VAL A 363 -8.59 7.48 -0.80
N GLY A 364 -8.68 6.32 -0.15
CA GLY A 364 -8.48 5.05 -0.82
C GLY A 364 -8.72 3.84 0.06
N LEU A 365 -8.56 2.63 -0.51
CA LEU A 365 -8.66 1.40 0.29
C LEU A 365 -7.47 1.31 1.24
N VAL A 366 -6.28 1.61 0.72
CA VAL A 366 -5.02 1.63 1.48
C VAL A 366 -4.34 2.98 1.30
N ASN A 367 -4.09 3.67 2.41
CA ASN A 367 -3.30 4.89 2.44
C ASN A 367 -2.03 4.65 3.25
N VAL A 368 -0.90 5.12 2.74
CA VAL A 368 0.39 5.03 3.43
C VAL A 368 1.07 6.39 3.36
N ALA A 369 1.39 6.96 4.51
CA ALA A 369 2.15 8.19 4.58
C ALA A 369 2.99 8.23 5.85
N ARG A 370 4.20 8.81 5.82
CA ARG A 370 5.00 8.97 7.06
C ARG A 370 4.23 9.77 8.12
N ARG A 371 3.68 10.90 7.68
CA ARG A 371 2.79 11.79 8.42
C ARG A 371 1.61 12.11 7.50
N SER A 372 0.43 12.34 8.06
CA SER A 372 -0.75 12.69 7.26
C SER A 372 -1.68 13.66 8.00
N THR A 373 -2.21 14.64 7.28
CA THR A 373 -3.28 15.52 7.78
C THR A 373 -4.61 14.77 7.87
N LEU A 374 -5.02 14.11 6.78
CA LEU A 374 -6.25 13.32 6.69
C LEU A 374 -6.05 12.12 5.77
N SER A 375 -6.27 10.91 6.28
CA SER A 375 -6.25 9.66 5.50
C SER A 375 -7.53 8.88 5.76
N LEU A 376 -8.35 8.78 4.73
CA LEU A 376 -9.63 8.07 4.74
C LEU A 376 -9.48 6.78 3.97
N GLY A 377 -9.57 5.65 4.66
CA GLY A 377 -9.50 4.36 4.00
C GLY A 377 -9.75 3.18 4.89
N LEU A 378 -9.93 2.00 4.28
CA LEU A 378 -10.07 0.76 5.02
C LEU A 378 -8.83 0.49 5.87
N LEU A 379 -7.64 0.83 5.36
CA LEU A 379 -6.39 0.77 6.10
C LEU A 379 -5.55 2.03 5.83
N SER A 380 -5.23 2.79 6.87
CA SER A 380 -4.36 3.98 6.75
C SER A 380 -3.13 3.88 7.63
N ILE A 381 -1.96 3.62 7.05
CA ILE A 381 -0.70 3.42 7.81
C ILE A 381 0.03 4.76 7.92
N VAL A 382 0.11 5.29 9.15
CA VAL A 382 0.79 6.56 9.46
C VAL A 382 1.81 6.37 10.58
N PRO A 383 3.06 5.93 10.28
CA PRO A 383 4.02 5.50 11.29
C PRO A 383 4.50 6.58 12.26
N ASP A 384 4.61 7.84 11.82
CA ASP A 384 4.97 8.96 12.71
C ASP A 384 3.71 9.62 13.33
N GLY A 385 2.56 8.95 13.24
CA GLY A 385 1.29 9.39 13.79
C GLY A 385 0.97 8.77 15.14
N ARG A 386 -0.32 8.66 15.44
CA ARG A 386 -0.87 8.08 16.67
C ARG A 386 -1.18 6.61 16.46
N LEU A 387 -0.88 5.81 17.47
CA LEU A 387 -1.23 4.40 17.56
C LEU A 387 -1.58 4.13 19.01
N HIS A 388 -2.85 3.85 19.29
CA HIS A 388 -3.35 3.57 20.63
C HIS A 388 -4.22 2.31 20.63
N LEU A 389 -4.19 1.59 21.75
CA LEU A 389 -5.08 0.49 22.07
C LEU A 389 -6.15 0.99 23.05
N ASP A 390 -7.41 0.86 22.65
CA ASP A 390 -8.57 1.28 23.44
C ASP A 390 -9.31 0.05 23.96
N LEU A 391 -9.64 0.08 25.25
CA LEU A 391 -10.65 -0.80 25.84
C LEU A 391 -11.83 0.09 26.26
N TRP A 392 -13.04 -0.17 25.78
CA TRP A 392 -14.20 0.63 26.15
C TRP A 392 -15.46 -0.19 26.33
N ALA A 393 -16.37 0.38 27.12
CA ALA A 393 -17.74 -0.10 27.27
C ALA A 393 -18.71 0.99 26.84
N THR A 394 -19.86 0.57 26.29
CA THR A 394 -20.96 1.45 25.89
C THR A 394 -22.20 1.19 26.75
N ASP A 395 -23.16 2.12 26.69
CA ASP A 395 -24.44 1.98 27.39
C ASP A 395 -25.28 0.80 26.88
N ALA A 396 -25.05 0.39 25.63
CA ALA A 396 -25.66 -0.76 24.97
C ALA A 396 -25.14 -2.12 25.48
N GLY A 397 -24.26 -2.11 26.49
CA GLY A 397 -23.65 -3.30 27.09
C GLY A 397 -22.59 -3.95 26.20
N ILE A 398 -22.01 -3.21 25.25
CA ILE A 398 -20.95 -3.70 24.37
C ILE A 398 -19.61 -3.40 25.03
N PHE A 399 -18.77 -4.43 25.13
CA PHE A 399 -17.38 -4.32 25.57
C PHE A 399 -16.46 -4.52 24.38
N MET A 400 -15.52 -3.62 24.18
CA MET A 400 -14.70 -3.57 22.99
C MET A 400 -13.23 -3.46 23.35
N ALA A 401 -12.41 -4.07 22.50
CA ALA A 401 -10.99 -3.83 22.40
C ALA A 401 -10.69 -3.36 20.96
N GLY A 402 -9.90 -2.31 20.81
CA GLY A 402 -9.66 -1.76 19.48
C GLY A 402 -8.35 -0.99 19.36
N LEU A 403 -8.02 -0.72 18.11
CA LEU A 403 -6.87 0.02 17.66
C LEU A 403 -7.34 1.37 17.11
N LYS A 404 -6.85 2.46 17.68
CA LYS A 404 -6.91 3.80 17.10
C LYS A 404 -5.59 4.10 16.42
N HIS A 405 -5.59 4.33 15.11
CA HIS A 405 -4.37 4.68 14.40
C HIS A 405 -4.58 5.71 13.30
N GLY A 406 -3.63 6.61 13.11
CA GLY A 406 -3.71 7.66 12.09
C GLY A 406 -2.82 8.87 12.37
N GLY A 407 -3.17 10.01 11.79
CA GLY A 407 -2.45 11.27 12.00
C GLY A 407 -2.71 11.92 13.36
N ASN A 408 -2.13 13.10 13.57
CA ASN A 408 -2.24 13.82 14.85
C ASN A 408 -3.65 14.39 15.11
N GLY A 409 -4.35 14.85 14.06
CA GLY A 409 -5.70 15.42 14.18
C GLY A 409 -6.83 14.45 13.81
N PHE A 410 -6.52 13.37 13.10
CA PHE A 410 -7.51 12.43 12.58
C PHE A 410 -7.02 10.99 12.74
N HIS A 411 -7.92 10.07 13.07
CA HIS A 411 -7.59 8.67 13.24
C HIS A 411 -8.70 7.74 12.75
N ASN A 412 -8.31 6.50 12.48
CA ASN A 412 -9.18 5.39 12.13
C ASN A 412 -9.26 4.45 13.34
N ILE A 413 -10.41 3.82 13.52
CA ILE A 413 -10.74 2.97 14.67
C ILE A 413 -11.13 1.58 14.15
N TYR A 414 -10.53 0.55 14.70
CA TYR A 414 -10.81 -0.85 14.39
C TYR A 414 -10.98 -1.58 15.69
N GLY A 415 -12.08 -2.30 15.87
CA GLY A 415 -12.34 -2.97 17.13
C GLY A 415 -13.00 -4.32 16.94
N VAL A 416 -12.80 -5.16 17.95
CA VAL A 416 -13.56 -6.38 18.16
C VAL A 416 -14.04 -6.37 19.59
N GLY A 417 -15.19 -6.99 19.82
CA GLY A 417 -15.82 -6.95 21.11
C GLY A 417 -16.94 -7.95 21.22
N LEU A 418 -17.64 -7.83 22.33
CA LEU A 418 -18.63 -8.77 22.74
C LEU A 418 -19.72 -8.08 23.55
N ARG A 419 -20.93 -8.56 23.35
CA ARG A 419 -22.13 -8.10 24.04
C ARG A 419 -22.77 -9.30 24.74
N PRO A 420 -22.81 -9.33 26.08
CA PRO A 420 -23.57 -10.33 26.81
C PRO A 420 -25.08 -10.17 26.56
N GLU A 421 -25.76 -11.28 26.29
CA GLU A 421 -27.21 -11.36 26.06
C GLU A 421 -27.83 -12.42 26.97
N ARG A 422 -29.17 -12.48 27.04
CA ARG A 422 -29.86 -13.47 27.89
C ARG A 422 -29.51 -14.91 27.51
N GLU A 423 -29.28 -15.17 26.22
CA GLU A 423 -29.01 -16.49 25.66
C GLU A 423 -27.59 -16.61 25.07
N GLY A 424 -26.61 -15.94 25.68
CA GLY A 424 -25.19 -16.13 25.34
C GLY A 424 -24.40 -14.84 25.17
N VAL A 425 -23.40 -14.86 24.27
CA VAL A 425 -22.52 -13.73 23.98
C VAL A 425 -22.51 -13.48 22.49
N ARG A 426 -22.83 -12.25 22.07
CA ARG A 426 -22.79 -11.83 20.67
C ARG A 426 -21.46 -11.18 20.36
N GLY A 427 -20.81 -11.62 19.27
CA GLY A 427 -19.60 -11.00 18.75
C GLY A 427 -19.91 -9.69 18.02
N VAL A 428 -19.07 -8.68 18.23
CA VAL A 428 -19.22 -7.35 17.63
C VAL A 428 -17.90 -6.94 17.00
N ALA A 429 -17.95 -6.40 15.79
CA ALA A 429 -16.81 -5.70 15.20
C ALA A 429 -17.09 -4.20 15.19
N ALA A 430 -16.05 -3.37 15.06
CA ALA A 430 -16.17 -1.93 14.96
C ALA A 430 -15.24 -1.36 13.89
N PHE A 431 -15.76 -0.45 13.10
CA PHE A 431 -15.00 0.36 12.15
C PHE A 431 -15.42 1.81 12.32
N GLY A 432 -14.45 2.70 12.49
CA GLY A 432 -14.76 4.10 12.76
C GLY A 432 -13.66 5.04 12.36
N LEU A 433 -13.98 6.31 12.50
CA LEU A 433 -13.08 7.42 12.24
C LEU A 433 -13.34 8.52 13.26
N GLY A 434 -12.31 9.30 13.58
CA GLY A 434 -12.44 10.31 14.61
C GLY A 434 -11.46 11.46 14.49
N GLY A 435 -11.90 12.63 14.94
CA GLY A 435 -11.07 13.79 15.15
C GLY A 435 -10.48 13.80 16.55
N HIS A 436 -9.27 14.34 16.70
CA HIS A 436 -8.58 14.49 17.97
C HIS A 436 -8.09 15.91 18.18
N ILE A 437 -8.31 16.42 19.39
CA ILE A 437 -7.91 17.74 19.80
C ILE A 437 -7.17 17.62 21.14
N GLN A 438 -5.88 17.91 21.13
CA GLN A 438 -5.08 17.99 22.36
C GLN A 438 -5.26 19.39 22.99
N ALA A 439 -6.06 19.48 24.06
CA ALA A 439 -6.33 20.75 24.74
C ALA A 439 -5.21 21.17 25.71
N SER A 440 -4.59 20.20 26.38
CA SER A 440 -3.42 20.41 27.26
C SER A 440 -2.56 19.14 27.27
N PRO A 441 -1.34 19.13 27.87
CA PRO A 441 -0.52 17.92 27.95
C PRO A 441 -1.17 16.72 28.66
N ARG A 442 -2.26 16.95 29.41
CA ARG A 442 -3.01 15.90 30.11
C ARG A 442 -4.44 15.71 29.65
N LEU A 443 -4.97 16.60 28.80
CA LEU A 443 -6.38 16.58 28.40
C LEU A 443 -6.50 16.58 26.89
N PHE A 444 -7.31 15.66 26.38
CA PHE A 444 -7.68 15.61 24.97
C PHE A 444 -9.19 15.44 24.82
N VAL A 445 -9.70 15.81 23.65
CA VAL A 445 -11.07 15.55 23.24
C VAL A 445 -11.03 14.80 21.92
N ASP A 446 -11.74 13.68 21.85
CA ASP A 446 -12.00 12.96 20.61
C ASP A 446 -13.47 13.08 20.23
N VAL A 447 -13.74 13.23 18.92
CA VAL A 447 -15.08 13.12 18.34
C VAL A 447 -15.04 12.02 17.30
N ASP A 448 -15.69 10.89 17.62
CA ASP A 448 -15.60 9.67 16.83
C ASP A 448 -16.97 9.26 16.26
N MET A 449 -16.96 8.78 15.02
CA MET A 449 -18.08 8.09 14.38
C MET A 449 -17.70 6.62 14.16
N ILE A 450 -18.47 5.70 14.72
CA ILE A 450 -18.17 4.27 14.75
C ILE A 450 -19.38 3.48 14.27
N GLY A 451 -19.16 2.52 13.36
CA GLY A 451 -20.15 1.51 12.98
C GLY A 451 -19.84 0.17 13.65
N TYR A 452 -20.85 -0.43 14.26
CA TYR A 452 -20.82 -1.74 14.87
C TYR A 452 -21.71 -2.72 14.10
N PRO A 453 -21.15 -3.44 13.12
CA PRO A 453 -21.82 -4.61 12.57
C PRO A 453 -21.88 -5.71 13.65
N MET A 454 -23.09 -6.16 13.98
CA MET A 454 -23.28 -7.28 14.90
C MET A 454 -23.21 -8.60 14.11
N LEU A 455 -22.32 -9.49 14.54
CA LEU A 455 -22.08 -10.75 13.84
C LEU A 455 -23.13 -11.79 14.29
N HIS A 456 -24.01 -12.20 13.37
CA HIS A 456 -25.02 -13.24 13.64
C HIS A 456 -24.52 -14.62 13.19
N SER A 457 -24.78 -15.66 13.99
CA SER A 457 -24.38 -17.04 13.67
C SER A 457 -25.15 -17.68 12.51
N SER A 458 -26.34 -17.15 12.15
CA SER A 458 -27.25 -17.74 11.15
C SER A 458 -27.26 -17.02 9.78
N GLY A 459 -26.39 -16.02 9.56
CA GLY A 459 -26.11 -15.42 8.25
C GLY A 459 -27.24 -14.59 7.60
N ALA A 460 -28.47 -14.62 8.12
CA ALA A 460 -29.65 -14.03 7.46
C ALA A 460 -30.11 -12.68 8.04
N GLN A 461 -29.49 -12.18 9.12
CA GLN A 461 -29.91 -10.95 9.79
C GLN A 461 -28.82 -9.89 9.72
N PHE A 462 -29.17 -8.71 9.19
CA PHE A 462 -28.31 -7.54 9.20
C PHE A 462 -28.62 -6.70 10.43
N SER A 463 -27.60 -6.35 11.20
CA SER A 463 -27.71 -5.35 12.26
C SER A 463 -26.46 -4.50 12.31
N LEU A 464 -26.64 -3.19 12.13
CA LEU A 464 -25.59 -2.19 12.16
C LEU A 464 -26.00 -1.08 13.12
N MET A 465 -25.19 -0.85 14.15
CA MET A 465 -25.32 0.30 15.01
C MET A 465 -24.29 1.37 14.61
N LEU A 466 -24.74 2.56 14.28
CA LEU A 466 -23.90 3.74 14.13
C LEU A 466 -23.87 4.51 15.45
N GLN A 467 -22.68 4.90 15.88
CA GLN A 467 -22.45 5.65 17.09
C GLN A 467 -21.66 6.92 16.76
N LEU A 468 -22.15 8.06 17.25
CA LEU A 468 -21.37 9.30 17.33
C LEU A 468 -21.03 9.54 18.80
N ARG A 469 -19.75 9.65 19.16
CA ARG A 469 -19.32 9.93 20.54
C ARG A 469 -18.41 11.14 20.62
N ALA A 470 -18.53 11.87 21.72
CA ALA A 470 -17.59 12.92 22.08
C ALA A 470 -17.00 12.55 23.44
N VAL A 471 -15.70 12.27 23.51
CA VAL A 471 -15.04 11.79 24.73
C VAL A 471 -13.99 12.77 25.21
N LEU A 472 -13.98 13.01 26.53
CA LEU A 472 -12.91 13.72 27.22
C LEU A 472 -11.93 12.69 27.77
N GLY A 473 -10.68 12.80 27.36
CA GLY A 473 -9.59 11.95 27.83
C GLY A 473 -8.66 12.67 28.81
N VAL A 474 -8.29 11.97 29.88
CA VAL A 474 -7.33 12.42 30.89
C VAL A 474 -6.13 11.49 30.90
N GLN A 475 -4.96 12.02 30.54
CA GLN A 475 -3.68 11.32 30.55
C GLN A 475 -3.20 11.12 31.99
N LEU A 476 -3.17 9.87 32.45
CA LEU A 476 -2.70 9.51 33.80
C LEU A 476 -1.18 9.36 33.83
N THR A 477 -0.62 8.68 32.82
CA THR A 477 0.83 8.48 32.64
C THR A 477 1.18 8.67 31.17
N ARG A 478 2.46 8.61 30.78
CA ARG A 478 2.87 8.79 29.37
C ARG A 478 2.25 7.79 28.38
N GLY A 479 1.73 6.66 28.84
CA GLY A 479 1.16 5.61 27.97
C GLY A 479 -0.19 5.09 28.44
N LEU A 480 -0.88 5.80 29.34
CA LEU A 480 -2.20 5.42 29.84
C LEU A 480 -3.08 6.66 30.02
N ALA A 481 -4.30 6.61 29.48
CA ALA A 481 -5.33 7.61 29.68
C ALA A 481 -6.68 6.95 30.00
N LEU A 482 -7.50 7.64 30.76
CA LEU A 482 -8.92 7.31 30.93
C LEU A 482 -9.74 8.25 30.05
N PHE A 483 -10.81 7.75 29.43
CA PHE A 483 -11.72 8.60 28.69
C PHE A 483 -13.18 8.25 28.99
N GLY A 484 -14.04 9.25 28.81
CA GLY A 484 -15.47 9.07 28.95
C GLY A 484 -16.24 10.24 28.34
N GLY A 485 -17.50 9.99 27.99
CA GLY A 485 -18.35 11.06 27.46
C GLY A 485 -19.67 10.58 26.88
N PRO A 486 -20.49 11.51 26.39
CA PRO A 486 -21.76 11.20 25.76
C PRO A 486 -21.58 10.53 24.40
N GLU A 487 -22.55 9.67 24.08
CA GLU A 487 -22.72 9.06 22.76
C GLU A 487 -24.15 9.20 22.28
N LEU A 488 -24.33 9.17 20.95
CA LEU A 488 -25.61 9.09 20.27
C LEU A 488 -25.56 7.85 19.38
N ASN A 489 -26.45 6.91 19.64
CA ASN A 489 -26.51 5.61 18.98
C ASN A 489 -27.72 5.53 18.07
N GLN A 490 -27.53 5.05 16.84
CA GLN A 490 -28.60 4.75 15.89
C GLN A 490 -28.43 3.31 15.39
N ILE A 491 -29.46 2.48 15.57
CA ILE A 491 -29.42 1.11 15.05
C ILE A 491 -30.30 0.93 13.82
N PHE A 492 -29.77 0.17 12.85
CA PHE A 492 -30.47 -0.35 11.69
C PHE A 492 -30.46 -1.87 11.83
N SER A 493 -31.62 -2.46 12.10
CA SER A 493 -31.76 -3.90 12.33
C SER A 493 -33.05 -4.36 11.69
N ASP A 494 -33.12 -5.63 11.28
CA ASP A 494 -34.40 -6.29 10.95
C ASP A 494 -35.02 -7.01 12.16
N ASP A 495 -34.35 -6.92 13.31
CA ASP A 495 -34.78 -7.50 14.59
C ASP A 495 -35.52 -6.45 15.45
N VAL A 496 -36.75 -6.77 15.85
CA VAL A 496 -37.68 -5.92 16.60
C VAL A 496 -37.22 -5.71 18.06
N ASP A 497 -36.43 -6.65 18.61
CA ASP A 497 -35.91 -6.60 19.98
C ASP A 497 -34.71 -5.65 20.14
N ALA A 498 -34.10 -5.24 19.02
CA ALA A 498 -33.05 -4.21 18.98
C ALA A 498 -33.53 -2.81 19.41
N SER A 499 -34.84 -2.63 19.63
CA SER A 499 -35.46 -1.38 20.08
C SER A 499 -35.18 -1.01 21.56
N SER A 500 -34.55 -1.91 22.33
CA SER A 500 -34.38 -1.80 23.79
C SER A 500 -32.93 -1.66 24.27
N LEU A 501 -32.00 -1.32 23.37
CA LEU A 501 -30.56 -1.36 23.65
C LEU A 501 -30.05 -0.24 24.59
N GLY A 502 -30.68 0.94 24.57
CA GLY A 502 -30.20 2.09 25.34
C GLY A 502 -30.64 2.08 26.81
N LEU A 503 -29.68 2.27 27.72
CA LEU A 503 -29.94 2.33 29.17
C LEU A 503 -30.82 3.53 29.56
N LEU A 504 -30.70 4.64 28.82
CA LEU A 504 -31.41 5.90 29.06
C LEU A 504 -32.74 6.02 28.30
N GLY A 505 -33.17 4.94 27.60
CA GLY A 505 -34.33 4.96 26.71
C GLY A 505 -34.06 5.67 25.38
N GLY A 506 -34.82 5.33 24.33
CA GLY A 506 -34.61 5.81 22.96
C GLY A 506 -35.87 6.26 22.25
N ALA A 507 -35.72 7.19 21.31
CA ALA A 507 -36.77 7.56 20.37
C ALA A 507 -36.83 6.55 19.23
N ARG A 508 -38.01 5.95 19.01
CA ARG A 508 -38.27 5.10 17.84
C ARG A 508 -38.57 6.00 16.64
N LEU A 509 -37.77 5.89 15.58
CA LEU A 509 -37.95 6.62 14.33
C LEU A 509 -38.64 5.69 13.31
N HIS A 510 -39.91 5.98 13.02
CA HIS A 510 -40.82 5.48 11.96
C HIS A 510 -40.55 4.10 11.29
N GLU A 511 -41.58 3.24 11.27
CA GLU A 511 -41.68 2.03 10.43
C GLU A 511 -42.08 2.42 8.99
N GLY A 512 -41.18 2.24 8.02
CA GLY A 512 -41.47 2.46 6.60
C GLY A 512 -41.63 1.14 5.84
N VAL A 513 -42.65 1.04 4.98
CA VAL A 513 -43.12 -0.14 4.21
C VAL A 513 -42.14 -0.59 3.09
N ALA A 514 -40.82 -0.49 3.29
CA ALA A 514 -39.83 -0.94 2.31
C ALA A 514 -38.50 -1.36 2.97
N GLY A 515 -38.46 -2.59 3.50
CA GLY A 515 -37.25 -3.42 3.54
C GLY A 515 -36.10 -3.06 4.48
N PHE A 516 -36.25 -2.08 5.39
CA PHE A 516 -35.29 -1.84 6.49
C PHE A 516 -36.06 -1.64 7.79
N ALA A 517 -36.14 -2.67 8.62
CA ALA A 517 -37.20 -2.83 9.62
C ALA A 517 -36.73 -2.62 11.07
N LEU A 518 -36.40 -1.37 11.44
CA LEU A 518 -36.45 -0.75 12.78
C LEU A 518 -35.29 0.27 12.92
N ARG A 519 -35.62 1.54 13.22
CA ARG A 519 -34.65 2.59 13.56
C ARG A 519 -34.89 3.09 14.98
N SER A 520 -33.99 2.78 15.91
CA SER A 520 -33.99 3.41 17.24
C SER A 520 -32.79 4.35 17.36
N LEU A 521 -33.02 5.51 17.98
CA LEU A 521 -32.01 6.53 18.27
C LEU A 521 -32.04 6.79 19.78
N TRP A 522 -30.90 6.66 20.46
CA TRP A 522 -30.81 6.95 21.89
C TRP A 522 -29.51 7.65 22.26
N PRO A 523 -29.55 8.55 23.26
CA PRO A 523 -28.35 9.03 23.92
C PRO A 523 -27.81 7.95 24.86
N GLY A 524 -26.49 7.91 25.03
CA GLY A 524 -25.81 6.98 25.91
C GLY A 524 -24.55 7.60 26.52
N LEU A 525 -23.77 6.74 27.19
CA LEU A 525 -22.46 7.08 27.75
C LEU A 525 -21.45 6.00 27.38
N THR A 526 -20.21 6.42 27.10
CA THR A 526 -19.07 5.52 27.01
C THR A 526 -18.05 5.83 28.07
N LEU A 527 -17.36 4.78 28.51
CA LEU A 527 -16.21 4.85 29.40
C LEU A 527 -15.15 3.88 28.88
N GLY A 528 -13.88 4.29 28.95
CA GLY A 528 -12.79 3.46 28.49
C GLY A 528 -11.42 3.88 28.98
N VAL A 529 -10.45 3.06 28.60
CA VAL A 529 -9.04 3.23 28.88
C VAL A 529 -8.29 3.16 27.56
N GLN A 530 -7.36 4.07 27.37
CA GLN A 530 -6.47 4.12 26.22
C GLN A 530 -5.04 3.85 26.66
N GLY A 531 -4.33 3.00 25.94
CA GLY A 531 -2.94 2.63 26.22
C GLY A 531 -2.06 2.49 24.98
N LEU A 532 -0.74 2.65 25.20
CA LEU A 532 0.36 2.72 24.22
C LEU A 532 0.33 3.90 23.26
#